data_AF-A0AAW7XCL3-F1
#
_entry.id   AF-A0AAW7XCL3-F1
#
_cell.length_a   1.000
_cell.length_b   1.000
_cell.length_c   1.000
_cell.angle_alpha   90.00
_cell.angle_beta   90.00
_cell.angle_gamma   90.00
#
_symmetry.space_group_name_H-M   'P 1'
#
loop_
_entity.id
_entity.type
_entity.pdbx_description
1 polymer ?
#
loop_
_entity_poly.entity_id
_entity_poly.type
_entity_poly.pdbx_seq_one_letter_code
_entity_poly.pdbx_strand_id
1 'polypeptide(L)'
;AIVISRFGQHADVETQNGDVLRCNIRRTVSNLVCGDEVLFRRAKVSEGDLAGVIEATQERRSQLTRPDFYDGVKVIAANIDQI
;
A
#
# COMPACT_ATOMS: atom_id res chain seq x y z
N ALA A 1 2.93 8.24 3.38
CA ALA A 1 3.35 7.00 4.06
C ALA A 1 3.75 5.99 3.01
N ILE A 2 4.60 5.02 3.32
CA ILE A 2 5.07 4.01 2.36
C ILE A 2 4.45 2.66 2.72
N VAL A 3 3.95 1.93 1.73
CA VAL A 3 3.44 0.56 1.95
C VAL A 3 4.61 -0.39 2.15
N ILE A 4 4.66 -1.06 3.30
CA ILE A 4 5.66 -2.09 3.62
C ILE A 4 5.17 -3.45 3.15
N SER A 5 3.93 -3.81 3.48
CA SER A 5 3.36 -5.12 3.17
C SER A 5 1.85 -5.02 2.96
N ARG A 6 1.31 -5.90 2.12
CA ARG A 6 -0.11 -6.02 1.84
C ARG A 6 -0.65 -7.38 2.28
N PHE A 7 -1.69 -7.35 3.10
CA PHE A 7 -2.39 -8.52 3.64
C PHE A 7 -3.87 -8.49 3.21
N GLY A 8 -4.12 -8.78 1.94
CA GLY A 8 -5.47 -8.81 1.37
C GLY A 8 -6.17 -7.44 1.42
N GLN A 9 -7.08 -7.29 2.39
CA GLN A 9 -7.87 -6.06 2.63
C GLN A 9 -7.15 -5.03 3.53
N HIS A 10 -6.02 -5.42 4.12
CA HIS A 10 -5.21 -4.58 4.99
C HIS A 10 -3.82 -4.38 4.39
N ALA A 11 -3.13 -3.34 4.83
CA ALA A 11 -1.73 -3.12 4.52
C ALA A 11 -1.03 -2.43 5.70
N ASP A 12 0.24 -2.77 5.90
CA ASP A 12 1.10 -2.10 6.86
C ASP A 12 1.79 -0.93 6.14
N VAL A 13 1.66 0.26 6.72
CA VAL A 13 2.24 1.49 6.18
C VAL A 13 3.22 2.08 7.18
N GLU A 14 4.36 2.54 6.67
CA GLU A 14 5.33 3.30 7.41
C GLU A 14 5.05 4.79 7.28
N THR A 15 4.96 5.48 8.41
CA THR A 15 4.84 6.93 8.44
C THR A 15 6.21 7.60 8.31
N GLN A 16 6.24 8.90 8.01
CA GLN A 16 7.49 9.67 7.98
C GLN A 16 8.23 9.69 9.33
N ASN A 17 7.53 9.38 10.42
CA ASN A 17 8.10 9.33 11.76
C ASN A 17 8.68 7.94 12.10
N GLY A 18 8.61 6.97 11.19
CA GLY A 18 9.02 5.58 11.42
C GLY A 18 7.96 4.70 12.10
N ASP A 19 6.79 5.23 12.43
CA ASP A 19 5.69 4.40 12.96
C ASP A 19 5.17 3.44 11.88
N VAL A 20 5.06 2.15 12.21
CA VAL A 20 4.40 1.14 11.37
C VAL A 20 2.96 0.97 11.82
N LEU A 21 2.03 1.20 10.91
CA LEU A 21 0.60 1.20 11.19
C LEU A 21 -0.14 0.26 10.25
N ARG A 22 -0.94 -0.66 10.79
CA ARG A 22 -1.83 -1.49 9.99
C ARG A 22 -3.10 -0.73 9.63
N CYS A 23 -3.38 -0.61 8.34
CA CYS A 23 -4.51 0.16 7.82
C CYS A 23 -5.43 -0.70 6.95
N ASN A 24 -6.72 -0.38 6.97
CA ASN A 24 -7.67 -0.87 5.98
C ASN A 24 -7.42 -0.22 4.62
N ILE A 25 -7.68 -0.95 3.55
CA ILE A 25 -7.60 -0.42 2.19
C ILE A 25 -9.00 0.02 1.77
N ARG A 26 -9.18 1.29 1.40
CA ARG A 26 -10.44 1.77 0.85
C ARG A 26 -10.74 1.06 -0.47
N ARG A 27 -11.99 0.66 -0.71
CA ARG A 27 -12.38 -0.06 -1.95
C ARG A 27 -11.99 0.62 -3.26
N THR A 28 -11.89 1.95 -3.26
CA THR A 28 -11.48 2.72 -4.44
C THR A 28 -9.98 2.63 -4.74
N VAL A 29 -9.18 2.14 -3.79
CA VAL A 29 -7.74 1.95 -3.96
C VAL A 29 -7.49 0.55 -4.52
N SER A 30 -7.19 0.49 -5.82
CA SER A 30 -6.84 -0.74 -6.52
C SER A 30 -5.32 -0.88 -6.68
N ASN A 31 -4.86 -2.12 -6.90
CA ASN A 31 -3.48 -2.42 -7.30
C ASN A 31 -2.39 -1.94 -6.33
N LEU A 32 -2.70 -1.75 -5.05
CA LEU A 32 -1.71 -1.40 -4.01
C LEU A 32 -0.61 -2.46 -3.89
N VAL A 33 0.65 -2.05 -3.95
CA VAL A 33 1.83 -2.93 -3.82
C VAL A 33 2.84 -2.36 -2.84
N CYS A 34 3.82 -3.18 -2.44
CA CYS A 34 4.94 -2.71 -1.62
C CYS A 34 5.71 -1.60 -2.34
N GLY A 35 6.13 -0.58 -1.59
CA GLY A 35 6.80 0.61 -2.12
C GLY A 35 5.85 1.70 -2.64
N ASP A 36 4.54 1.45 -2.72
CA ASP A 36 3.59 2.51 -3.05
C ASP A 36 3.60 3.61 -1.97
N GLU A 37 3.65 4.86 -2.41
CA GLU A 37 3.43 6.00 -1.53
C GLU A 37 1.93 6.29 -1.44
N VAL A 38 1.43 6.42 -0.21
CA VAL A 38 0.00 6.53 0.05
C VAL A 38 -0.38 7.69 0.96
N LEU A 39 -1.59 8.17 0.72
CA LEU A 39 -2.35 9.02 1.62
C LEU A 39 -3.25 8.13 2.47
N PHE A 40 -3.10 8.24 3.79
CA PHE A 40 -3.88 7.49 4.75
C PHE A 40 -4.40 8.41 5.85
N ARG A 41 -5.51 8.03 6.47
CA ARG A 41 -6.10 8.72 7.61
C ARG A 41 -6.08 7.82 8.84
N ARG A 42 -5.54 8.32 9.95
CA ARG A 42 -5.60 7.63 11.25
C ARG A 42 -7.06 7.53 11.73
N ALA A 43 -7.41 6.41 12.33
CA ALA A 43 -8.72 6.24 12.97
C ALA A 43 -8.82 7.14 14.22
N LYS A 44 -10.01 7.68 14.50
CA LYS A 44 -10.24 8.47 15.72
C LYS A 44 -10.27 7.60 16.98
N VAL A 45 -10.66 6.34 16.83
CA VAL A 45 -10.65 5.30 17.86
C VAL A 45 -10.05 4.07 17.19
N SER A 46 -8.95 3.57 17.73
CA SER A 46 -8.34 2.33 17.25
C SER A 46 -9.19 1.16 17.74
N GLU A 47 -10.11 0.68 16.91
CA GLU A 47 -10.82 -0.58 17.18
C GLU A 47 -9.89 -1.74 16.79
N GLY A 48 -9.19 -2.30 17.78
CA GLY A 48 -8.25 -3.41 17.60
C GLY A 48 -6.93 -3.00 16.95
N ASP A 49 -6.35 -3.90 16.15
CA ASP A 49 -5.03 -3.71 15.51
C ASP A 49 -5.04 -2.73 14.33
N LEU A 50 -6.19 -2.15 13.98
CA LEU A 50 -6.35 -1.25 12.84
C LEU A 50 -6.18 0.21 13.24
N ALA A 51 -5.12 0.83 12.73
CA ALA A 51 -4.74 2.19 13.04
C ALA A 51 -5.33 3.25 12.07
N GLY A 52 -5.94 2.84 10.96
CA GLY A 52 -6.47 3.78 9.98
C GLY A 52 -6.97 3.17 8.68
N VAL A 53 -7.15 4.03 7.68
CA VAL A 53 -7.58 3.67 6.33
C VAL A 53 -6.71 4.36 5.27
N ILE A 54 -6.27 3.60 4.26
CA ILE A 54 -5.59 4.11 3.06
C ILE A 54 -6.65 4.65 2.10
N GLU A 55 -6.56 5.93 1.78
CA GLU A 55 -7.57 6.63 0.97
C GLU A 55 -7.19 6.71 -0.50
N ALA A 56 -5.90 6.88 -0.78
CA ALA A 56 -5.38 7.04 -2.14
C ALA A 56 -3.90 6.63 -2.23
N THR A 57 -3.49 6.25 -3.44
CA THR A 57 -2.10 6.06 -3.85
C THR A 57 -1.62 7.28 -4.61
N GLN A 58 -0.35 7.65 -4.43
CA GLN A 58 0.32 8.65 -5.27
C GLN A 58 0.75 8.02 -6.60
N GLU A 59 1.15 8.88 -7.55
CA GLU A 59 1.69 8.44 -8.83
C GLU A 59 3.03 7.70 -8.63
N ARG A 60 3.20 6.60 -9.37
CA ARG A 60 4.40 5.75 -9.28
C ARG A 60 5.51 6.30 -10.15
N ARG A 61 6.72 6.41 -9.61
CA ARG A 61 7.93 6.74 -10.39
C ARG A 61 8.43 5.55 -11.20
N SER A 62 8.29 4.35 -10.65
CA SER A 62 8.65 3.10 -11.31
C SER A 62 7.70 1.99 -10.86
N GLN A 63 7.59 0.94 -11.69
CA GLN A 63 6.79 -0.23 -11.37
C GLN A 63 7.48 -1.50 -11.84
N LEU A 64 7.54 -2.49 -10.96
CA LEU A 64 7.98 -3.84 -11.27
C LEU A 64 6.75 -4.68 -11.59
N THR A 65 6.70 -5.21 -12.81
CA THR A 65 5.57 -6.01 -13.27
C THR A 65 6.02 -7.41 -13.63
N ARG A 66 5.15 -8.38 -13.37
CA ARG A 66 5.34 -9.77 -13.77
C ARG A 66 4.21 -10.16 -14.72
N PRO A 67 4.52 -10.68 -15.93
CA PRO A 67 3.50 -11.29 -16.77
C PRO A 67 3.01 -12.57 -16.10
N ASP A 68 1.70 -12.76 -16.09
CA ASP A 68 1.01 -13.95 -15.61
C ASP A 68 0.20 -14.55 -16.77
N PHE A 69 0.15 -15.87 -16.86
CA PHE A 69 -0.42 -16.58 -18.01
C PHE A 69 -1.94 -16.36 -18.15
N TYR A 70 -2.63 -16.08 -17.04
CA TYR A 70 -4.10 -15.93 -17.02
C TYR A 70 -4.55 -14.50 -16.65
N ASP A 71 -3.80 -13.81 -15.79
CA ASP A 71 -4.17 -12.48 -15.27
C ASP A 71 -3.53 -11.31 -16.04
N GLY A 72 -2.79 -11.58 -17.11
CA GLY A 72 -2.09 -10.56 -17.88
C GLY A 72 -0.90 -9.98 -17.12
N VAL A 73 -0.75 -8.66 -17.07
CA VAL A 73 0.40 -8.00 -16.42
C VAL A 73 0.03 -7.55 -15.02
N LYS A 74 0.69 -8.12 -14.01
CA LYS A 74 0.47 -7.78 -12.60
C LYS A 74 1.62 -6.98 -12.03
N VAL A 75 1.32 -5.84 -11.42
CA VAL A 75 2.30 -5.07 -10.64
C VAL A 75 2.60 -5.82 -9.34
N ILE A 76 3.88 -5.99 -9.03
CA ILE A 76 4.35 -6.69 -7.82
C ILE A 76 5.07 -5.76 -6.83
N ALA A 77 5.68 -4.67 -7.31
CA ALA A 77 6.28 -3.63 -6.47
C ALA A 77 6.35 -2.29 -7.23
N ALA A 78 6.52 -1.19 -6.51
CA ALA A 78 6.60 0.16 -7.09
C ALA A 78 7.70 1.00 -6.43
N ASN A 79 8.11 2.08 -7.10
CA ASN A 79 9.06 3.08 -6.62
C ASN A 79 10.43 2.50 -6.21
N ILE A 80 10.92 1.54 -7.01
CA ILE A 80 12.24 0.92 -6.89
C ILE A 80 13.22 1.64 -7.81
N ASP A 81 14.40 2.00 -7.31
CA ASP A 81 15.45 2.67 -8.08
C ASP A 81 16.50 1.69 -8.66
N GLN A 82 16.62 0.48 -8.09
CA GLN A 82 17.56 -0.56 -8.53
C GLN A 82 16.98 -1.97 -8.35
N ILE A 83 17.19 -2.83 -9.36
CA ILE A 83 16.81 -4.26 -9.37
C ILE A 83 18.08 -5.11 -9.35
#